data_AF-A0A1H4JDM9-F1
#
_entry.id   AF-A0A1H4JDM9-F1
#
_cell.length_a   1.000
_cell.length_b   1.000
_cell.length_c   1.000
_cell.angle_alpha   90.00
_cell.angle_beta   90.00
_cell.angle_gamma   90.00
#
_symmetry.space_group_name_H-M   'P 1'
#
loop_
_entity.id
_entity.type
_entity.pdbx_description
1 polymer ?
#
loop_
_entity_poly.entity_id
_entity_poly.type
_entity_poly.pdbx_seq_one_letter_code
_entity_poly.pdbx_strand_id
1 'polypeptide(L)'
;MTRERDEQLDEGLALVREGAAETAAAEARSVVMHRYWPRLVAAMAAVSLAVSLFVVWAVSGLSDQQAATDAAVSVLSTQAREAKASGDKANQQLAARGQATVPIPQPGQAADTEVIVSAATARVLASLPNLHPTAAELGQAVARYVAANPIQAPGPTPLQISTALAGYLATNPPPPGPKGETGQTGEPGKDGEQGPKGDKGDRGEDGHTPTTEEIQQAFADYLRDHPDALCPRGGTFAQLTVRTEDGGTADVYSCVVATYPTTPPPSTTPAPPIPLK
;
A
#
# COMPACT_ATOMS: atom_id res chain seq x y z
N MET A 1 59.36 59.37 -84.08
CA MET A 1 58.15 58.86 -84.76
C MET A 1 57.97 57.34 -84.71
N THR A 2 58.84 56.57 -84.05
CA THR A 2 58.67 55.11 -83.88
C THR A 2 58.15 54.76 -82.48
N ARG A 3 58.74 55.32 -81.42
CA ARG A 3 58.40 55.02 -80.01
C ARG A 3 56.93 55.27 -79.63
N GLU A 4 56.35 56.38 -80.06
CA GLU A 4 54.97 56.78 -79.74
C GLU A 4 53.92 55.92 -80.47
N ARG A 5 54.32 55.29 -81.59
CA ARG A 5 53.47 54.37 -82.35
C ARG A 5 53.44 52.99 -81.69
N ASP A 6 54.58 52.56 -81.14
CA ASP A 6 54.69 51.30 -80.43
C ASP A 6 53.92 51.32 -79.11
N GLU A 7 53.90 52.46 -78.40
CA GLU A 7 53.14 52.64 -77.15
C GLU A 7 51.61 52.60 -77.37
N GLN A 8 51.11 53.26 -78.43
CA GLN A 8 49.69 53.18 -78.79
C GLN A 8 49.27 51.79 -79.29
N LEU A 9 50.20 51.04 -79.90
CA LEU A 9 49.97 49.66 -80.32
C LEU A 9 49.88 48.72 -79.12
N ASP A 10 50.73 48.89 -78.12
CA ASP A 10 50.70 48.07 -76.90
C ASP A 10 49.48 48.37 -76.03
N GLU A 11 49.09 49.64 -75.89
CA GLU A 11 47.89 50.04 -75.13
C GLU A 11 46.60 49.57 -75.83
N GLY A 12 46.55 49.65 -77.17
CA GLY A 12 45.47 49.08 -77.98
C GLY A 12 45.40 47.55 -77.88
N LEU A 13 46.54 46.86 -77.84
CA LEU A 13 46.57 45.40 -77.66
C LEU A 13 46.11 44.96 -76.27
N ALA A 14 46.43 45.74 -75.22
CA ALA A 14 46.01 45.46 -73.86
C ALA A 14 44.49 45.53 -73.69
N LEU A 15 43.86 46.59 -74.21
CA LEU A 15 42.40 46.76 -74.17
C LEU A 15 41.66 45.69 -74.99
N VAL A 16 42.21 45.30 -76.14
CA VAL A 16 41.64 44.19 -76.94
C VAL A 16 41.78 42.85 -76.21
N ARG A 17 42.88 42.62 -75.48
CA ARG A 17 43.06 41.39 -74.67
C ARG A 17 42.12 41.34 -73.48
N GLU A 18 41.88 42.45 -72.78
CA GLU A 18 40.92 42.50 -71.67
C GLU A 18 39.48 42.29 -72.16
N GLY A 19 39.06 42.98 -73.23
CA GLY A 19 37.73 42.77 -73.82
C GLY A 19 37.53 41.36 -74.39
N ALA A 20 38.58 40.75 -74.96
CA ALA A 20 38.56 39.36 -75.42
C ALA A 20 38.49 38.35 -74.25
N ALA A 21 39.13 38.65 -73.13
CA ALA A 21 39.08 37.80 -71.94
C ALA A 21 37.71 37.83 -71.26
N GLU A 22 37.06 38.99 -71.16
CA GLU A 22 35.72 39.11 -70.59
C GLU A 22 34.65 38.45 -71.46
N THR A 23 34.72 38.62 -72.79
CA THR A 23 33.81 37.96 -73.73
C THR A 23 34.01 36.44 -73.73
N ALA A 24 35.25 35.96 -73.73
CA ALA A 24 35.55 34.52 -73.61
C ALA A 24 35.07 33.93 -72.26
N ALA A 25 35.18 34.69 -71.16
CA ALA A 25 34.66 34.24 -69.87
C ALA A 25 33.12 34.20 -69.83
N ALA A 26 32.44 35.15 -70.49
CA ALA A 26 30.99 35.17 -70.61
C ALA A 26 30.46 34.01 -71.47
N GLU A 27 31.11 33.71 -72.59
CA GLU A 27 30.78 32.57 -73.45
C GLU A 27 31.08 31.22 -72.79
N ALA A 28 32.20 31.11 -72.07
CA ALA A 28 32.52 29.89 -71.31
C ALA A 28 31.45 29.61 -70.24
N ARG A 29 30.94 30.65 -69.56
CA ARG A 29 29.86 30.53 -68.58
C ARG A 29 28.54 30.12 -69.22
N SER A 30 28.19 30.65 -70.40
CA SER A 30 26.94 30.30 -71.09
C SER A 30 26.95 28.85 -71.60
N VAL A 31 28.09 28.36 -72.11
CA VAL A 31 28.24 26.98 -72.59
C VAL A 31 28.19 25.99 -71.43
N VAL A 32 28.86 26.28 -70.32
CA VAL A 32 28.80 25.48 -69.09
C VAL A 32 27.35 25.48 -68.58
N MET A 33 26.70 26.64 -68.50
CA MET A 33 25.31 26.71 -68.06
C MET A 33 24.38 25.90 -68.95
N HIS A 34 24.42 26.03 -70.29
CA HIS A 34 23.56 25.24 -71.17
C HIS A 34 23.81 23.73 -71.07
N ARG A 35 25.04 23.30 -70.76
CA ARG A 35 25.36 21.88 -70.59
C ARG A 35 24.89 21.30 -69.26
N TYR A 36 24.92 22.08 -68.17
CA TYR A 36 24.55 21.58 -66.83
C TYR A 36 23.12 21.94 -66.41
N TRP A 37 22.52 23.00 -66.95
CA TRP A 37 21.15 23.43 -66.67
C TRP A 37 20.09 22.33 -66.84
N PRO A 38 20.04 21.56 -67.95
CA PRO A 38 19.04 20.50 -68.09
C PRO A 38 19.22 19.40 -67.04
N ARG A 39 20.47 19.11 -66.62
CA ARG A 39 20.75 18.14 -65.55
C ARG A 39 20.29 18.66 -64.19
N LEU A 40 20.47 19.95 -63.92
CA LEU A 40 20.06 20.60 -62.68
C LEU A 40 18.53 20.65 -62.57
N VAL A 41 17.83 21.01 -63.64
CA VAL A 41 16.36 20.98 -63.72
C VAL A 41 15.83 19.54 -63.55
N ALA A 42 16.43 18.56 -64.23
CA ALA A 42 16.04 17.16 -64.07
C ALA A 42 16.27 16.65 -62.64
N ALA A 43 17.38 17.03 -62.00
CA ALA A 43 17.65 16.68 -60.61
C ALA A 43 16.63 17.28 -59.65
N MET A 44 16.27 18.55 -59.81
CA MET A 44 15.23 19.19 -58.98
C MET A 44 13.87 18.51 -59.17
N ALA A 45 13.48 18.21 -60.42
CA ALA A 45 12.23 17.48 -60.70
C ALA A 45 12.24 16.08 -60.06
N ALA A 46 13.36 15.37 -60.10
CA ALA A 46 13.51 14.07 -59.47
C ALA A 46 13.40 14.15 -57.94
N VAL A 47 14.01 15.16 -57.30
CA VAL A 47 13.87 15.38 -55.85
C VAL A 47 12.42 15.71 -55.49
N SER A 48 11.75 16.59 -56.25
CA SER A 48 10.33 16.90 -56.02
C SER A 48 9.45 15.66 -56.12
N LEU A 49 9.66 14.81 -57.14
CA LEU A 49 8.94 13.54 -57.27
C LEU A 49 9.23 12.57 -56.11
N ALA A 50 10.49 12.46 -55.69
CA ALA A 50 10.87 11.59 -54.58
C ALA A 50 10.22 12.04 -53.25
N VAL A 51 10.20 13.35 -52.99
CA VAL A 51 9.53 13.91 -51.81
C VAL A 51 8.02 13.66 -51.87
N SER A 52 7.38 13.89 -53.02
CA SER A 52 5.94 13.61 -53.17
C SER A 52 5.62 12.12 -52.97
N LEU A 53 6.42 11.21 -53.53
CA LEU A 53 6.27 9.78 -53.31
C LEU A 53 6.45 9.39 -51.84
N PHE A 54 7.44 9.97 -51.17
CA PHE A 54 7.67 9.74 -49.74
C PHE A 54 6.49 10.20 -48.88
N VAL A 55 5.92 11.38 -49.17
CA VAL A 55 4.74 11.88 -48.44
C VAL A 55 3.53 10.96 -48.65
N VAL A 56 3.27 10.51 -49.88
CA VAL A 56 2.19 9.56 -50.17
C VAL A 56 2.41 8.23 -49.42
N TRP A 57 3.65 7.73 -49.38
CA TRP A 57 4.00 6.54 -48.61
C TRP A 57 3.80 6.73 -47.10
N ALA A 58 4.20 7.88 -46.54
CA ALA A 58 4.01 8.17 -45.12
C ALA A 58 2.52 8.31 -44.73
N VAL A 59 1.72 8.97 -45.57
CA VAL A 59 0.27 9.14 -45.34
C VAL A 59 -0.48 7.82 -45.45
N SER A 60 -0.14 6.98 -46.43
CA SER A 60 -0.74 5.63 -46.54
C SER A 60 -0.42 4.78 -45.31
N GLY A 61 0.82 4.80 -44.82
CA GLY A 61 1.19 4.12 -43.57
C GLY A 61 0.41 4.61 -42.35
N LEU A 62 0.10 5.91 -42.27
CA LEU A 62 -0.72 6.46 -41.18
C LEU A 62 -2.19 6.03 -41.28
N SER A 63 -2.74 5.93 -42.49
CA SER A 63 -4.10 5.44 -42.74
C SER A 63 -4.26 3.96 -42.35
N ASP A 64 -3.25 3.14 -42.63
CA ASP A 64 -3.26 1.72 -42.25
C ASP A 64 -3.21 1.56 -40.72
N GLN A 65 -2.47 2.42 -40.02
CA GLN A 65 -2.46 2.46 -38.56
C GLN A 65 -3.83 2.86 -37.98
N GLN A 66 -4.53 3.82 -38.60
CA GLN A 66 -5.88 4.22 -38.17
C GLN A 66 -6.90 3.08 -38.36
N ALA A 67 -6.85 2.39 -39.49
CA ALA A 67 -7.73 1.24 -39.73
C ALA A 67 -7.49 0.11 -38.71
N ALA A 68 -6.23 -0.11 -38.31
CA ALA A 68 -5.89 -1.08 -37.28
C ALA A 68 -6.42 -0.66 -35.89
N THR A 69 -6.38 0.63 -35.54
CA THR A 69 -6.92 1.11 -34.26
C THR A 69 -8.44 1.03 -34.21
N ASP A 70 -9.14 1.37 -35.29
CA ASP A 70 -10.60 1.29 -35.35
C ASP A 70 -11.08 -0.17 -35.24
N ALA A 71 -10.38 -1.08 -35.91
CA ALA A 71 -10.62 -2.50 -35.76
C ALA A 71 -10.41 -2.97 -34.31
N ALA A 72 -9.32 -2.55 -33.65
CA ALA A 72 -9.04 -2.92 -32.26
C ALA A 72 -10.10 -2.37 -31.28
N VAL A 73 -10.56 -1.13 -31.45
CA VAL A 73 -11.63 -0.54 -30.63
C VAL A 73 -12.95 -1.29 -30.83
N SER A 74 -13.29 -1.67 -32.07
CA SER A 74 -14.52 -2.43 -32.33
C SER A 74 -14.50 -3.80 -31.65
N VAL A 75 -13.34 -4.48 -31.63
CA VAL A 75 -13.13 -5.75 -30.94
C VAL A 75 -13.30 -5.57 -29.43
N LEU A 76 -12.67 -4.54 -28.86
CA LEU A 76 -12.76 -4.25 -27.43
C LEU A 76 -14.21 -3.97 -27.00
N SER A 77 -14.96 -3.20 -27.80
CA SER A 77 -16.38 -2.91 -27.54
C SER A 77 -17.27 -4.16 -27.60
N THR A 78 -16.92 -5.12 -28.46
CA THR A 78 -17.62 -6.40 -28.56
C THR A 78 -17.32 -7.26 -27.34
N GLN A 79 -16.04 -7.33 -26.97
CA GLN A 79 -15.58 -8.02 -25.78
C GLN A 79 -16.21 -7.45 -24.50
N ALA A 80 -16.37 -6.13 -24.39
CA ALA A 80 -17.03 -5.50 -23.25
C ALA A 80 -18.52 -5.86 -23.15
N ARG A 81 -19.24 -5.94 -24.28
CA ARG A 81 -20.64 -6.39 -24.32
C ARG A 81 -20.79 -7.86 -23.90
N GLU A 82 -19.93 -8.73 -24.40
CA GLU A 82 -19.90 -10.14 -24.01
C GLU A 82 -19.52 -10.31 -22.54
N ALA A 83 -18.50 -9.58 -22.09
CA ALA A 83 -18.06 -9.56 -20.69
C ALA A 83 -19.23 -9.13 -19.80
N LYS A 84 -19.92 -8.03 -20.11
CA LYS A 84 -21.11 -7.58 -19.38
C LYS A 84 -22.16 -8.68 -19.29
N ALA A 85 -22.57 -9.28 -20.40
CA ALA A 85 -23.57 -10.34 -20.39
C ALA A 85 -23.17 -11.52 -19.49
N SER A 86 -21.88 -11.89 -19.49
CA SER A 86 -21.36 -12.93 -18.62
C SER A 86 -21.28 -12.52 -17.15
N GLY A 87 -20.93 -11.26 -16.87
CA GLY A 87 -20.89 -10.69 -15.52
C GLY A 87 -22.28 -10.50 -14.91
N ASP A 88 -23.29 -10.14 -15.71
CA ASP A 88 -24.68 -10.04 -15.26
C ASP A 88 -25.22 -11.41 -14.84
N LYS A 89 -24.89 -12.49 -15.58
CA LYS A 89 -25.19 -13.87 -15.17
C LYS A 89 -24.49 -14.23 -13.84
N ALA A 90 -23.25 -13.81 -13.67
CA ALA A 90 -22.53 -14.02 -12.40
C ALA A 90 -23.18 -13.25 -11.24
N ASN A 91 -23.61 -12.02 -11.48
CA ASN A 91 -24.38 -11.23 -10.50
C ASN A 91 -25.72 -11.88 -10.15
N GLN A 92 -26.41 -12.51 -11.10
CA GLN A 92 -27.61 -13.30 -10.80
C GLN A 92 -27.29 -14.48 -9.87
N GLN A 93 -26.15 -15.15 -10.07
CA GLN A 93 -25.69 -16.21 -9.17
C GLN A 93 -25.35 -15.67 -7.77
N LEU A 94 -24.67 -14.52 -7.69
CA LEU A 94 -24.38 -13.85 -6.41
C LEU A 94 -25.67 -13.48 -5.67
N ALA A 95 -26.62 -12.86 -6.37
CA ALA A 95 -27.92 -12.49 -5.81
C ALA A 95 -28.73 -13.71 -5.34
N ALA A 96 -28.73 -14.80 -6.11
CA ALA A 96 -29.36 -16.07 -5.71
C ALA A 96 -28.76 -16.67 -4.44
N ARG A 97 -27.50 -16.34 -4.13
CA ARG A 97 -26.78 -16.74 -2.91
C ARG A 97 -26.90 -15.72 -1.77
N GLY A 98 -27.68 -14.65 -1.95
CA GLY A 98 -27.81 -13.56 -0.98
C GLY A 98 -26.55 -12.71 -0.82
N GLN A 99 -25.62 -12.78 -1.78
CA GLN A 99 -24.39 -11.99 -1.77
C GLN A 99 -24.57 -10.67 -2.53
N ALA A 100 -23.78 -9.66 -2.15
CA ALA A 100 -23.77 -8.37 -2.84
C ALA A 100 -23.30 -8.54 -4.30
N THR A 101 -24.00 -7.90 -5.23
CA THR A 101 -23.65 -7.89 -6.65
C THR A 101 -22.58 -6.84 -6.95
N VAL A 102 -21.82 -7.05 -8.01
CA VAL A 102 -20.82 -6.09 -8.50
C VAL A 102 -21.47 -5.13 -9.49
N PRO A 103 -21.33 -3.80 -9.33
CA PRO A 103 -21.80 -2.84 -10.33
C PRO A 103 -20.99 -3.00 -11.63
N ILE A 104 -21.66 -3.36 -12.73
CA ILE A 104 -21.05 -3.46 -14.05
C ILE A 104 -21.63 -2.34 -14.92
N PRO A 105 -20.83 -1.32 -15.29
CA PRO A 105 -21.28 -0.23 -16.15
C PRO A 105 -21.78 -0.72 -17.52
N GLN A 106 -22.62 0.07 -18.19
CA GLN A 106 -23.05 -0.23 -19.55
C GLN A 106 -21.90 0.07 -20.55
N PRO A 107 -21.64 -0.82 -21.52
CA PRO A 107 -20.76 -0.51 -22.65
C PRO A 107 -21.16 0.80 -23.32
N GLY A 108 -20.19 1.69 -23.54
CA GLY A 108 -20.42 3.05 -24.07
C GLY A 108 -20.78 4.12 -23.04
N GLN A 109 -21.03 3.77 -21.77
CA GLN A 109 -21.17 4.73 -20.67
C GLN A 109 -19.90 4.87 -19.82
N ALA A 110 -19.04 3.85 -19.84
CA ALA A 110 -17.74 3.83 -19.19
C ALA A 110 -16.67 3.25 -20.14
N ALA A 111 -15.41 3.27 -19.72
CA ALA A 111 -14.34 2.64 -20.50
C ALA A 111 -14.59 1.12 -20.64
N ASP A 112 -14.40 0.57 -21.84
CA ASP A 112 -14.62 -0.87 -22.10
C ASP A 112 -13.77 -1.76 -21.18
N THR A 113 -12.56 -1.31 -20.82
CA THR A 113 -11.70 -1.98 -19.86
C THR A 113 -12.33 -2.06 -18.46
N GLU A 114 -13.02 -1.01 -18.01
CA GLU A 114 -13.72 -0.99 -16.73
C GLU A 114 -14.90 -1.99 -16.74
N VAL A 115 -15.67 -2.04 -17.83
CA VAL A 115 -16.76 -3.02 -17.98
C VAL A 115 -16.21 -4.45 -17.91
N ILE A 116 -15.10 -4.73 -18.61
CA ILE A 116 -14.46 -6.05 -18.63
C ILE A 116 -13.95 -6.42 -17.23
N VAL A 117 -13.27 -5.52 -16.52
CA VAL A 117 -12.72 -5.77 -15.17
C VAL A 117 -13.83 -6.00 -14.15
N SER A 118 -14.89 -5.18 -14.17
CA SER A 118 -16.03 -5.32 -13.27
C SER A 118 -16.79 -6.63 -13.53
N ALA A 119 -16.98 -7.00 -14.79
CA ALA A 119 -17.58 -8.28 -15.15
C ALA A 119 -16.73 -9.49 -14.74
N ALA A 120 -15.40 -9.40 -14.89
CA ALA A 120 -14.48 -10.43 -14.42
C ALA A 120 -14.55 -10.58 -12.89
N THR A 121 -14.59 -9.47 -12.16
CA THR A 121 -14.77 -9.46 -10.70
C THR A 121 -16.05 -10.19 -10.29
N ALA A 122 -17.18 -9.88 -10.94
CA ALA A 122 -18.45 -10.57 -10.67
C ALA A 122 -18.32 -12.09 -10.88
N ARG A 123 -17.65 -12.52 -11.94
CA ARG A 123 -17.43 -13.95 -12.24
C ARG A 123 -16.53 -14.65 -11.24
N VAL A 124 -15.47 -13.99 -10.79
CA VAL A 124 -14.58 -14.53 -9.75
C VAL A 124 -15.35 -14.69 -8.44
N LEU A 125 -16.10 -13.67 -8.01
CA LEU A 125 -16.92 -13.80 -6.81
C LEU A 125 -17.98 -14.90 -6.94
N ALA A 126 -18.59 -15.02 -8.13
CA ALA A 126 -19.54 -16.09 -8.41
C ALA A 126 -18.90 -17.49 -8.45
N SER A 127 -17.62 -17.63 -8.81
CA SER A 127 -16.95 -18.94 -8.80
C SER A 127 -16.46 -19.37 -7.42
N LEU A 128 -16.35 -18.45 -6.46
CA LEU A 128 -15.98 -18.79 -5.09
C LEU A 128 -17.06 -19.66 -4.43
N PRO A 129 -16.66 -20.73 -3.70
CA PRO A 129 -17.61 -21.54 -2.95
C PRO A 129 -18.31 -20.70 -1.88
N ASN A 130 -19.58 -21.02 -1.61
CA ASN A 130 -20.35 -20.42 -0.52
C ASN A 130 -19.72 -20.79 0.82
N LEU A 131 -18.81 -19.96 1.30
CA LEU A 131 -18.11 -20.16 2.57
C LEU A 131 -18.80 -19.49 3.75
N HIS A 132 -20.03 -19.00 3.61
CA HIS A 132 -20.81 -18.53 4.76
C HIS A 132 -21.34 -19.74 5.51
N PRO A 133 -20.76 -20.12 6.67
CA PRO A 133 -21.33 -21.18 7.46
C PRO A 133 -22.70 -20.70 7.91
N THR A 134 -23.73 -21.51 7.71
CA THR A 134 -25.05 -21.21 8.27
C THR A 134 -24.92 -21.05 9.78
N ALA A 135 -25.82 -20.28 10.41
CA ALA A 135 -25.84 -20.17 11.88
C ALA A 135 -25.90 -21.55 12.56
N ALA A 136 -26.53 -22.54 11.92
CA ALA A 136 -26.58 -23.92 12.38
C ALA A 136 -25.21 -24.62 12.28
N GLU A 137 -24.50 -24.50 11.16
CA GLU A 137 -23.15 -25.06 10.99
C GLU A 137 -22.15 -24.39 11.92
N LEU A 138 -22.24 -23.06 12.07
CA LEU A 138 -21.45 -22.30 13.02
C LEU A 138 -21.76 -22.75 14.46
N GLY A 139 -23.04 -22.91 14.80
CA GLY A 139 -23.47 -23.42 16.09
C GLY A 139 -22.95 -24.83 16.38
N GLN A 140 -22.98 -25.74 15.40
CA GLN A 140 -22.40 -27.07 15.53
C GLN A 140 -20.86 -27.03 15.66
N ALA A 141 -20.19 -26.16 14.91
CA ALA A 141 -18.74 -25.98 14.99
C ALA A 141 -18.33 -25.44 16.37
N VAL A 142 -19.04 -24.42 16.88
CA VAL A 142 -18.85 -23.89 18.22
C VAL A 142 -19.15 -24.95 19.28
N ALA A 143 -20.24 -25.71 19.13
CA ALA A 143 -20.56 -26.79 20.07
C ALA A 143 -19.49 -27.88 20.10
N ARG A 144 -18.97 -28.31 18.94
CA ARG A 144 -17.84 -29.25 18.85
C ARG A 144 -16.58 -28.68 19.49
N TYR A 145 -16.30 -27.39 19.24
CA TYR A 145 -15.16 -26.71 19.85
C TYR A 145 -15.27 -26.66 21.37
N VAL A 146 -16.43 -26.29 21.91
CA VAL A 146 -16.68 -26.23 23.36
C VAL A 146 -16.67 -27.63 23.98
N ALA A 147 -17.17 -28.64 23.29
CA ALA A 147 -17.09 -30.03 23.76
C ALA A 147 -15.64 -30.56 23.80
N ALA A 148 -14.82 -30.19 22.81
CA ALA A 148 -13.40 -30.55 22.77
C ALA A 148 -12.54 -29.69 23.70
N ASN A 149 -12.98 -28.46 24.00
CA ASN A 149 -12.33 -27.50 24.87
C ASN A 149 -13.31 -27.10 25.98
N PRO A 150 -13.57 -28.02 26.95
CA PRO A 150 -14.50 -27.73 28.02
C PRO A 150 -14.05 -26.46 28.74
N ILE A 151 -14.91 -25.45 28.72
CA ILE A 151 -14.73 -24.24 29.52
C ILE A 151 -14.80 -24.73 30.97
N GLN A 152 -13.67 -24.72 31.67
CA GLN A 152 -13.66 -25.02 33.10
C GLN A 152 -14.65 -24.06 33.76
N ALA A 153 -15.49 -24.62 34.64
CA ALA A 153 -16.59 -24.00 35.36
C ALA A 153 -16.29 -22.55 35.82
N PRO A 154 -17.33 -21.72 36.10
CA PRO A 154 -17.13 -20.39 36.67
C PRO A 154 -16.04 -20.47 37.74
N GLY A 155 -15.06 -19.58 37.63
CA GLY A 155 -13.97 -19.50 38.59
C GLY A 155 -14.49 -19.45 40.03
N PRO A 156 -13.60 -19.60 41.03
CA PRO A 156 -14.01 -19.67 42.43
C PRO A 156 -14.99 -18.55 42.75
N THR A 157 -16.13 -18.91 43.34
CA THR A 157 -17.14 -17.92 43.74
C THR A 157 -16.50 -16.89 44.67
N PRO A 158 -17.00 -15.65 44.74
CA PRO A 158 -16.49 -14.65 45.68
C PRO A 158 -16.36 -15.16 47.13
N LEU A 159 -17.26 -16.06 47.54
CA LEU A 159 -17.22 -16.72 48.84
C LEU A 159 -16.04 -17.71 48.98
N GLN A 160 -15.72 -18.47 47.93
CA GLN A 160 -14.57 -19.38 47.92
C GLN A 160 -13.25 -18.59 47.94
N ILE A 161 -13.18 -17.47 47.22
CA ILE A 161 -12.02 -16.58 47.24
C ILE A 161 -11.84 -15.96 48.64
N SER A 162 -12.91 -15.43 49.25
CA SER A 162 -12.82 -14.81 50.57
C SER A 162 -12.47 -15.83 51.67
N THR A 163 -13.01 -17.05 51.58
CA THR A 163 -12.70 -18.14 52.53
C THR A 163 -11.23 -18.57 52.40
N ALA A 164 -10.73 -18.72 51.17
CA ALA A 164 -9.33 -19.08 50.93
C ALA A 164 -8.37 -17.98 51.41
N LEU A 165 -8.70 -16.71 51.14
CA LEU A 165 -7.91 -15.56 51.58
C LEU A 165 -7.88 -15.45 53.11
N ALA A 166 -9.01 -15.67 53.79
CA ALA A 166 -9.07 -15.70 55.24
C ALA A 166 -8.19 -16.81 55.84
N GLY A 167 -8.21 -18.01 55.26
CA GLY A 167 -7.34 -19.12 55.68
C GLY A 167 -5.85 -18.83 55.47
N TYR A 168 -5.50 -18.20 54.34
CA TYR A 168 -4.14 -17.77 54.06
C TYR A 168 -3.65 -16.74 55.08
N LEU A 169 -4.44 -15.69 55.36
CA LEU A 169 -4.08 -14.64 56.32
C LEU A 169 -4.04 -15.14 57.77
N ALA A 170 -4.83 -16.16 58.11
CA ALA A 170 -4.75 -16.80 59.42
C ALA A 170 -3.43 -17.55 59.63
N THR A 171 -2.89 -18.14 58.55
CA THR A 171 -1.61 -18.87 58.58
C THR A 171 -0.41 -17.94 58.33
N ASN A 172 -0.64 -16.80 57.67
CA ASN A 172 0.36 -15.80 57.30
C ASN A 172 -0.14 -14.41 57.74
N PRO A 173 -0.17 -14.13 59.06
CA PRO A 173 -0.62 -12.83 59.53
C PRO A 173 0.30 -11.73 59.00
N PRO A 174 -0.23 -10.58 58.55
CA PRO A 174 0.61 -9.45 58.18
C PRO A 174 1.43 -9.00 59.39
N PRO A 175 2.64 -8.45 59.16
CA PRO A 175 3.45 -7.91 60.25
C PRO A 175 2.64 -6.85 61.02
N PRO A 176 2.79 -6.77 62.35
CA PRO A 176 2.15 -5.72 63.13
C PRO A 176 2.45 -4.34 62.53
N GLY A 177 1.42 -3.49 62.44
CA GLY A 177 1.61 -2.10 62.04
C GLY A 177 2.59 -1.37 62.96
N PRO A 178 3.14 -0.24 62.51
CA PRO A 178 4.03 0.57 63.34
C PRO A 178 3.33 0.92 64.66
N LYS A 179 4.08 0.88 65.76
CA LYS A 179 3.58 1.29 67.08
C LYS A 179 3.12 2.74 66.96
N GLY A 180 1.85 3.01 67.29
CA GLY A 180 1.33 4.37 67.36
C GLY A 180 2.22 5.24 68.24
N GLU A 181 2.32 6.53 67.89
CA GLU A 181 3.12 7.48 68.65
C GLU A 181 2.72 7.46 70.12
N THR A 182 3.71 7.56 71.01
CA THR A 182 3.43 7.57 72.45
C THR A 182 2.69 8.86 72.78
N GLY A 183 1.49 8.75 73.35
CA GLY A 183 0.72 9.92 73.78
C GLY A 183 1.56 10.83 74.67
N GLN A 184 1.40 12.14 74.52
CA GLN A 184 2.15 13.13 75.28
C GLN A 184 1.95 12.92 76.79
N THR A 185 3.03 13.01 77.57
CA THR A 185 2.98 12.93 79.03
C THR A 185 2.10 14.06 79.58
N GLY A 186 1.05 13.71 80.33
CA GLY A 186 0.19 14.70 80.98
C GLY A 186 0.96 15.56 81.99
N GLU A 187 0.59 16.84 82.12
CA GLU A 187 1.20 17.76 83.08
C GLU A 187 1.07 17.26 84.54
N PRO A 188 2.03 17.57 85.44
CA PRO A 188 1.94 17.21 86.85
C PRO A 188 0.68 17.79 87.52
N GLY A 189 -0.14 16.92 88.12
CA GLY A 189 -1.38 17.30 88.79
C GLY A 189 -1.14 18.05 90.11
N LYS A 190 -1.99 19.05 90.38
CA LYS A 190 -2.09 19.73 91.68
C LYS A 190 -2.82 18.82 92.68
N ASP A 191 -2.44 18.89 93.94
CA ASP A 191 -2.88 18.00 95.01
C ASP A 191 -4.40 17.73 95.03
N GLY A 192 -4.76 16.44 94.98
CA GLY A 192 -5.95 15.94 95.68
C GLY A 192 -7.29 15.82 94.95
N GLU A 193 -7.36 15.61 93.63
CA GLU A 193 -8.46 14.87 92.98
C GLU A 193 -7.86 14.00 91.86
N GLN A 194 -8.40 12.79 91.63
CA GLN A 194 -7.92 11.88 90.60
C GLN A 194 -8.03 12.55 89.22
N GLY A 195 -6.90 12.97 88.66
CA GLY A 195 -6.85 13.62 87.35
C GLY A 195 -7.52 12.75 86.27
N PRO A 196 -8.22 13.35 85.30
CA PRO A 196 -8.92 12.60 84.27
C PRO A 196 -7.94 11.67 83.54
N LYS A 197 -8.39 10.44 83.28
CA LYS A 197 -7.65 9.45 82.50
C LYS A 197 -7.22 10.06 81.17
N GLY A 198 -5.93 10.07 80.87
CA GLY A 198 -5.40 10.61 79.61
C GLY A 198 -6.12 10.02 78.40
N ASP A 199 -6.43 10.89 77.43
CA ASP A 199 -7.17 10.52 76.24
C ASP A 199 -6.48 9.37 75.48
N LYS A 200 -7.30 8.50 74.89
CA LYS A 200 -6.83 7.38 74.09
C LYS A 200 -6.13 7.95 72.86
N GLY A 201 -4.89 7.53 72.59
CA GLY A 201 -4.14 7.99 71.41
C GLY A 201 -4.96 7.85 70.13
N ASP A 202 -4.80 8.81 69.22
CA ASP A 202 -5.56 8.89 67.99
C ASP A 202 -5.44 7.59 67.18
N ARG A 203 -6.55 7.20 66.55
CA ARG A 203 -6.59 6.09 65.61
C ARG A 203 -5.62 6.43 64.47
N GLY A 204 -4.69 5.51 64.15
CA GLY A 204 -3.82 5.69 62.98
C GLY A 204 -4.63 6.00 61.74
N GLU A 205 -4.08 6.83 60.85
CA GLU A 205 -4.78 7.24 59.63
C GLU A 205 -5.24 6.02 58.83
N ASP A 206 -6.53 5.98 58.49
CA ASP A 206 -7.07 4.96 57.60
C ASP A 206 -6.36 5.11 56.25
N GLY A 207 -5.82 4.03 55.70
CA GLY A 207 -5.16 4.05 54.40
C GLY A 207 -6.10 4.63 53.33
N HIS A 208 -5.59 5.53 52.49
CA HIS A 208 -6.38 6.12 51.41
C HIS A 208 -6.86 5.05 50.44
N THR A 209 -8.12 5.15 50.00
CA THR A 209 -8.65 4.35 48.90
C THR A 209 -7.89 4.70 47.62
N PRO A 210 -7.25 3.75 46.92
CA PRO A 210 -6.50 4.04 45.71
C PRO A 210 -7.35 4.73 44.66
N THR A 211 -6.79 5.73 44.00
CA THR A 211 -7.39 6.41 42.85
C THR A 211 -7.40 5.48 41.64
N THR A 212 -8.25 5.81 40.65
CA THR A 212 -8.32 5.06 39.38
C THR A 212 -6.96 5.04 38.70
N GLU A 213 -6.25 6.17 38.74
CA GLU A 213 -4.93 6.36 38.16
C GLU A 213 -3.88 5.47 38.84
N GLU A 214 -3.89 5.39 40.18
CA GLU A 214 -2.98 4.51 40.94
C GLU A 214 -3.25 3.03 40.63
N ILE A 215 -4.51 2.64 40.50
CA ILE A 215 -4.88 1.26 40.13
C ILE A 215 -4.40 0.92 38.71
N GLN A 216 -4.60 1.85 37.75
CA GLN A 216 -4.15 1.68 36.38
C GLN A 216 -2.63 1.57 36.29
N GLN A 217 -1.92 2.42 37.03
CA GLN A 217 -0.47 2.38 37.08
C GLN A 217 0.05 1.08 37.70
N ALA A 218 -0.52 0.65 38.82
CA ALA A 218 -0.18 -0.61 39.47
C ALA A 218 -0.43 -1.82 38.55
N PHE A 219 -1.51 -1.80 37.77
CA PHE A 219 -1.79 -2.83 36.78
C PHE A 219 -0.75 -2.84 35.64
N ALA A 220 -0.37 -1.67 35.13
CA ALA A 220 0.65 -1.54 34.09
C ALA A 220 2.02 -2.04 34.58
N ASP A 221 2.40 -1.71 35.82
CA ASP A 221 3.65 -2.16 36.42
C ASP A 221 3.63 -3.68 36.66
N TYR A 222 2.51 -4.22 37.16
CA TYR A 222 2.33 -5.66 37.31
C TYR A 222 2.49 -6.41 35.98
N LEU A 223 1.88 -5.94 34.88
CA LEU A 223 2.01 -6.59 33.57
C LEU A 223 3.43 -6.54 33.01
N ARG A 224 4.21 -5.50 33.34
CA ARG A 224 5.61 -5.37 32.94
C ARG A 224 6.48 -6.41 33.66
N ASP A 225 6.21 -6.64 34.93
CA ASP A 225 6.93 -7.61 35.76
C ASP A 225 6.45 -9.06 35.55
N HIS A 226 5.21 -9.23 35.07
CA HIS A 226 4.55 -10.52 34.85
C HIS A 226 3.96 -10.64 33.42
N PRO A 227 4.81 -10.69 32.37
CA PRO A 227 4.33 -10.78 30.99
C PRO A 227 3.59 -12.09 30.69
N ASP A 228 3.81 -13.13 31.48
CA ASP A 228 3.12 -14.43 31.42
C ASP A 228 1.63 -14.31 31.78
N ALA A 229 1.23 -13.30 32.56
CA ALA A 229 -0.17 -13.03 32.85
C ALA A 229 -1.01 -12.76 31.58
N LEU A 230 -0.39 -12.16 30.55
CA LEU A 230 -1.00 -11.96 29.23
C LEU A 230 -0.65 -13.07 28.23
N CYS A 231 0.50 -13.73 28.40
CA CYS A 231 1.01 -14.76 27.49
C CYS A 231 1.15 -16.15 28.15
N PRO A 232 0.08 -16.76 28.69
CA PRO A 232 0.20 -18.02 29.45
C PRO A 232 0.62 -19.23 28.60
N ARG A 233 0.58 -19.13 27.26
CA ARG A 233 0.94 -20.20 26.32
C ARG A 233 2.22 -19.91 25.53
N GLY A 234 3.02 -18.96 26.00
CA GLY A 234 4.18 -18.46 25.26
C GLY A 234 3.78 -17.38 24.25
N GLY A 235 4.70 -16.45 24.02
CA GLY A 235 4.49 -15.23 23.25
C GLY A 235 5.43 -14.13 23.75
N THR A 236 5.33 -12.95 23.15
CA THR A 236 6.07 -11.76 23.55
C THR A 236 5.07 -10.69 23.97
N PHE A 237 5.26 -10.15 25.17
CA PHE A 237 4.49 -9.00 25.63
C PHE A 237 4.85 -7.75 24.82
N ALA A 238 3.84 -7.00 24.39
CA ALA A 238 4.00 -5.75 23.69
C ALA A 238 3.06 -4.68 24.25
N GLN A 239 3.61 -3.50 24.53
CA GLN A 239 2.86 -2.28 24.83
C GLN A 239 2.86 -1.37 23.61
N LEU A 240 1.68 -0.91 23.19
CA LEU A 240 1.50 0.01 22.07
C LEU A 240 0.70 1.23 22.54
N THR A 241 1.23 2.43 22.34
CA THR A 241 0.45 3.66 22.51
C THR A 241 -0.24 4.01 21.21
N VAL A 242 -1.57 3.97 21.19
CA VAL A 242 -2.38 4.35 20.03
C VAL A 242 -2.89 5.78 20.18
N ARG A 243 -2.96 6.50 19.06
CA ARG A 243 -3.57 7.82 18.99
C ARG A 243 -4.95 7.68 18.38
N THR A 244 -5.98 8.16 19.07
CA THR A 244 -7.36 8.08 18.59
C THR A 244 -7.63 9.19 17.57
N GLU A 245 -8.66 9.03 16.73
CA GLU A 245 -9.04 10.05 15.74
C GLU A 245 -9.41 11.39 16.39
N ASP A 246 -9.93 11.36 17.62
CA ASP A 246 -10.26 12.54 18.43
C ASP A 246 -9.03 13.21 19.08
N GLY A 247 -7.82 12.74 18.77
CA GLY A 247 -6.56 13.29 19.28
C GLY A 247 -6.15 12.80 20.68
N GLY A 248 -6.90 11.87 21.27
CA GLY A 248 -6.55 11.19 22.52
C GLY A 248 -5.43 10.17 22.33
N THR A 249 -4.89 9.68 23.45
CA THR A 249 -3.90 8.60 23.48
C THR A 249 -4.38 7.48 24.40
N ALA A 250 -4.19 6.22 23.99
CA ALA A 250 -4.49 5.05 24.81
C ALA A 250 -3.33 4.06 24.76
N ASP A 251 -2.99 3.47 25.90
CA ASP A 251 -2.01 2.39 25.96
C ASP A 251 -2.70 1.03 25.83
N VAL A 252 -2.17 0.19 24.94
CA VAL A 252 -2.66 -1.15 24.63
C VAL A 252 -1.58 -2.16 25.00
N TYR A 253 -1.93 -3.06 25.92
CA TYR A 253 -1.09 -4.18 26.32
C TYR A 253 -1.56 -5.46 25.62
N SER A 254 -0.68 -6.13 24.89
CA SER A 254 -1.03 -7.28 24.06
C SER A 254 0.00 -8.41 24.13
N CYS A 255 -0.48 -9.64 23.94
CA CYS A 255 0.38 -10.80 23.75
C CYS A 255 0.56 -11.06 22.25
N VAL A 256 1.80 -11.05 21.78
CA VAL A 256 2.15 -11.31 20.38
C VAL A 256 2.71 -12.72 20.24
N VAL A 257 2.11 -13.53 19.36
CA VAL A 257 2.58 -14.89 19.06
C VAL A 257 2.97 -14.96 17.60
N ALA A 258 4.24 -15.19 17.31
CA ALA A 258 4.73 -15.36 15.95
C ALA A 258 4.40 -16.76 15.44
N THR A 259 3.67 -16.84 14.33
CA THR A 259 3.47 -18.08 13.57
C THR A 259 4.38 -18.07 12.35
N TYR A 260 5.49 -18.80 12.41
CA TYR A 260 6.33 -19.00 11.24
C TYR A 260 5.71 -20.11 10.38
N PRO A 261 5.55 -19.92 9.05
CA PRO A 261 5.17 -21.00 8.17
C PRO A 261 6.24 -22.10 8.28
N THR A 262 5.82 -23.32 8.58
CA THR A 262 6.71 -24.48 8.52
C THR A 262 7.19 -24.60 7.09
N THR A 263 8.51 -24.47 6.88
CA THR A 263 9.10 -24.74 5.57
C THR A 263 8.80 -26.21 5.26
N PRO A 264 8.13 -26.53 4.13
CA PRO A 264 7.87 -27.92 3.79
C PRO A 264 9.21 -28.66 3.66
N PRO A 265 9.30 -29.92 4.13
CA PRO A 265 10.54 -30.69 4.01
C PRO A 265 10.96 -30.74 2.54
N PRO A 266 12.27 -30.69 2.25
CA PRO A 266 12.76 -30.75 0.87
C PRO A 266 12.19 -31.99 0.20
N SER A 267 11.50 -31.79 -0.92
CA SER A 267 10.93 -32.88 -1.71
C SER A 267 12.05 -33.82 -2.13
N THR A 268 12.01 -35.05 -1.64
CA THR A 268 12.96 -36.12 -1.97
C THR A 268 12.71 -36.75 -3.33
N THR A 269 11.82 -36.17 -4.14
CA THR A 269 11.56 -36.64 -5.51
C THR A 269 12.76 -36.28 -6.40
N PRO A 270 13.55 -37.27 -6.87
CA PRO A 270 14.67 -37.00 -7.76
C PRO A 270 14.15 -36.41 -9.07
N ALA A 271 14.78 -35.33 -9.52
CA ALA A 271 14.47 -34.69 -10.79
C ALA A 271 14.64 -35.69 -11.95
N PRO A 272 13.71 -35.73 -12.92
CA PRO A 272 13.86 -36.58 -14.10
C PRO A 272 15.11 -36.16 -14.90
N PRO A 273 15.83 -37.13 -15.49
CA PRO A 273 17.05 -36.83 -16.23
C PRO A 273 16.75 -35.92 -17.42
N ILE A 274 17.51 -34.82 -17.51
CA ILE A 274 17.45 -33.88 -18.63
C ILE A 274 17.96 -34.61 -19.88
N PRO A 275 17.18 -34.69 -20.97
CA PRO A 275 17.67 -35.24 -22.22
C PRO A 275 18.73 -34.30 -22.80
N LEU A 276 19.96 -34.80 -22.90
CA LEU A 276 21.04 -34.16 -23.66
C LEU A 276 20.62 -34.14 -25.14
N LYS A 277 20.56 -32.94 -25.72
CA LYS A 277 20.52 -32.72 -27.17
C LYS A 277 21.94 -32.67 -27.72
#